data_AF-A0A6S6Z0B2-F1
#
_entry.id   AF-A0A6S6Z0B2-F1
#
_cell.length_a   1.000
_cell.length_b   1.000
_cell.length_c   1.000
_cell.angle_alpha   90.00
_cell.angle_beta   90.00
_cell.angle_gamma   90.00
#
_symmetry.space_group_name_H-M   'P 1'
#
loop_
_entity.id
_entity.type
_entity.pdbx_description
1 polymer ?
#
loop_
_entity_poly.entity_id
_entity_poly.type
_entity_poly.pdbx_seq_one_letter_code
_entity_poly.pdbx_strand_id
1 'polypeptide(L)'
;MIYFFGALLLASTLAAAVYRRMQRRPEDSGRAMSRDMLSGAAIFAFMGPAVAIVLIAVTMSIGAQDPELLLFGLYGLPWAYLFGGVPALFCGLTAGALKPVAPSWLAILRMGLIGAAYAFVFLLTFGSRDRSLAALGFPLFMGALPAAVAGLLCARVFYGKPVAIR
;
A
#
# COMPACT_ATOMS: atom_id res chain seq x y z
N MET A 1 -7.76 10.14 17.09
CA MET A 1 -7.23 8.82 16.65
C MET A 1 -6.53 8.90 15.30
N ILE A 2 -7.08 9.61 14.30
CA ILE A 2 -6.47 9.73 12.96
C ILE A 2 -5.00 10.19 12.97
N TYR A 3 -4.66 11.16 13.84
CA TYR A 3 -3.30 11.66 13.97
C TYR A 3 -2.31 10.60 14.44
N PHE A 4 -2.73 9.66 15.31
CA PHE A 4 -1.85 8.61 15.83
C PHE A 4 -1.51 7.58 14.76
N PHE A 5 -2.50 7.11 14.01
CA PHE A 5 -2.27 6.12 12.96
C PHE A 5 -1.53 6.71 11.76
N GLY A 6 -1.86 7.95 11.36
CA GLY A 6 -1.09 8.69 10.37
C GLY A 6 0.38 8.90 10.80
N ALA A 7 0.62 9.26 12.06
CA ALA A 7 1.96 9.39 12.61
C ALA A 7 2.72 8.04 12.62
N LEU A 8 2.04 6.92 12.90
CA LEU A 8 2.67 5.60 12.87
C LEU A 8 3.07 5.17 11.46
N LEU A 9 2.24 5.46 10.45
CA LEU A 9 2.57 5.23 9.05
C LEU A 9 3.78 6.09 8.63
N LEU A 10 3.76 7.37 9.00
CA LEU A 10 4.87 8.29 8.74
C LEU A 10 6.15 7.80 9.43
N ALA A 11 6.10 7.44 10.71
CA ALA A 11 7.24 6.93 11.46
C ALA A 11 7.82 5.66 10.82
N SER A 12 6.96 4.74 10.39
CA SER A 12 7.37 3.51 9.70
C SER A 12 8.03 3.80 8.34
N THR A 13 7.50 4.77 7.60
CA THR A 13 8.06 5.23 6.32
C THR A 13 9.43 5.89 6.51
N LEU A 14 9.55 6.74 7.53
CA LEU A 14 10.81 7.39 7.90
C LEU A 14 11.84 6.36 8.39
N ALA A 15 11.43 5.37 9.16
CA ALA A 15 12.31 4.28 9.59
C ALA A 15 12.88 3.50 8.39
N ALA A 16 12.06 3.22 7.37
CA ALA A 16 12.52 2.60 6.13
C ALA A 16 13.52 3.50 5.38
N ALA A 17 13.27 4.81 5.34
CA ALA A 17 14.18 5.78 4.73
C ALA A 17 15.53 5.87 5.49
N VAL A 18 15.48 5.89 6.83
CA VAL A 18 16.68 5.85 7.67
C VAL A 18 17.43 4.54 7.48
N TYR A 19 16.74 3.41 7.42
CA TYR A 19 17.35 2.11 7.16
C TYR A 19 18.11 2.10 5.83
N ARG A 20 17.53 2.61 4.73
CA ARG A 20 18.25 2.75 3.45
C ARG A 20 19.47 3.66 3.58
N ARG A 21 19.37 4.74 4.36
CA ARG A 21 20.51 5.64 4.59
C ARG A 21 21.63 4.99 5.40
N MET A 22 21.32 4.07 6.30
CA MET A 22 22.32 3.31 7.06
C MET A 22 22.96 2.21 6.21
N GLN A 23 22.18 1.62 5.29
CA GLN A 23 22.62 0.57 4.35
C GLN A 23 23.03 1.16 2.98
N ARG A 24 23.55 2.39 2.97
CA ARG A 24 23.88 3.10 1.73
C ARG A 24 24.81 2.29 0.85
N ARG A 25 24.44 2.19 -0.41
CA ARG A 25 25.32 1.67 -1.47
C ARG A 25 26.13 2.81 -2.07
N PRO A 26 27.28 2.52 -2.72
CA PRO A 26 28.09 3.54 -3.39
C PRO A 26 27.30 4.38 -4.40
N GLU A 27 26.26 3.80 -5.01
CA GLU A 27 25.40 4.43 -6.00
C GLU A 27 24.20 5.21 -5.39
N ASP A 28 23.95 5.07 -4.08
CA ASP A 28 22.82 5.71 -3.41
C ASP A 28 23.11 7.19 -3.12
N SER A 29 22.81 8.06 -4.09
CA SER A 29 22.71 9.50 -3.85
C SER A 29 21.37 9.87 -3.20
N GLY A 30 21.35 10.97 -2.44
CA GLY A 30 20.10 11.50 -1.88
C GLY A 30 19.04 11.78 -2.95
N ARG A 31 19.47 12.22 -4.15
CA ARG A 31 18.58 12.45 -5.30
C ARG A 31 18.00 11.14 -5.87
N ALA A 32 18.81 10.09 -5.97
CA ALA A 32 18.34 8.77 -6.40
C ALA A 32 17.31 8.20 -5.43
N MET A 33 17.57 8.31 -4.12
CA MET A 33 16.65 7.90 -3.06
C MET A 33 15.32 8.65 -3.14
N SER A 34 15.34 9.99 -3.22
CA SER A 34 14.12 10.79 -3.33
C SER A 34 13.33 10.45 -4.59
N ARG A 35 14.01 10.21 -5.73
CA ARG A 35 13.35 9.79 -6.97
C ARG A 35 12.65 8.44 -6.80
N ASP A 36 13.31 7.46 -6.17
CA ASP A 36 12.69 6.15 -5.93
C ASP A 36 11.48 6.27 -5.00
N MET A 37 11.58 7.04 -3.91
CA MET A 37 10.47 7.29 -2.99
C MET A 37 9.29 7.97 -3.69
N LEU A 38 9.53 9.04 -4.46
CA LEU A 38 8.49 9.73 -5.21
C LEU A 38 7.86 8.86 -6.29
N SER A 39 8.66 8.05 -6.99
CA SER A 39 8.15 7.11 -8.00
C SER A 39 7.28 6.02 -7.37
N GLY A 40 7.72 5.47 -6.24
CA GLY A 40 6.93 4.50 -5.47
C GLY A 40 5.63 5.11 -4.97
N ALA A 41 5.69 6.31 -4.40
CA ALA A 41 4.52 7.07 -3.95
C ALA A 41 3.52 7.29 -5.09
N ALA A 42 3.99 7.75 -6.26
CA ALA A 42 3.13 7.98 -7.42
C ALA A 42 2.46 6.70 -7.91
N ILE A 43 3.22 5.60 -8.06
CA ILE A 43 2.68 4.32 -8.52
C ILE A 43 1.63 3.80 -7.54
N PHE A 44 1.95 3.75 -6.24
CA PHE A 44 1.03 3.18 -5.26
C PHE A 44 -0.18 4.08 -5.02
N ALA A 45 -0.01 5.41 -4.93
CA ALA A 45 -1.12 6.32 -4.74
C ALA A 45 -2.07 6.32 -5.94
N PHE A 46 -1.56 6.19 -7.16
CA PHE A 46 -2.38 6.11 -8.37
C PHE A 46 -3.04 4.74 -8.54
N MET A 47 -2.29 3.65 -8.43
CA MET A 47 -2.79 2.33 -8.81
C MET A 47 -3.38 1.55 -7.62
N GLY A 48 -2.87 1.76 -6.41
CA GLY A 48 -3.23 0.99 -5.22
C GLY A 48 -4.73 1.02 -4.90
N PRO A 49 -5.34 2.22 -4.72
CA PRO A 49 -6.78 2.32 -4.46
C PRO A 49 -7.66 1.73 -5.54
N ALA A 50 -7.31 1.91 -6.81
CA ALA A 50 -8.05 1.35 -7.95
C ALA A 50 -8.02 -0.19 -7.96
N VAL A 51 -6.84 -0.78 -7.74
CA VAL A 51 -6.71 -2.25 -7.65
C VAL A 51 -7.49 -2.80 -6.45
N ALA A 52 -7.39 -2.13 -5.30
CA ALA A 52 -8.08 -2.54 -4.08
C ALA A 52 -9.62 -2.54 -4.27
N ILE A 53 -10.19 -1.48 -4.85
CA ILE A 53 -11.66 -1.40 -5.00
C ILE A 53 -12.20 -2.38 -6.04
N VAL A 54 -11.46 -2.65 -7.12
CA VAL A 54 -11.82 -3.69 -8.08
C VAL A 54 -11.82 -5.06 -7.40
N LEU A 55 -10.81 -5.36 -6.58
CA LEU A 55 -10.75 -6.62 -5.86
C LEU A 55 -11.90 -6.77 -4.85
N ILE A 56 -12.24 -5.70 -4.12
CA ILE A 56 -13.40 -5.69 -3.22
C ILE A 56 -14.68 -5.97 -4.00
N ALA A 57 -14.93 -5.23 -5.09
CA ALA A 57 -16.13 -5.37 -5.91
C ALA A 57 -16.27 -6.79 -6.49
N VAL A 58 -15.19 -7.36 -7.02
CA VAL A 58 -15.17 -8.74 -7.53
C VAL A 58 -15.45 -9.75 -6.41
N THR A 59 -14.82 -9.59 -5.25
CA THR A 59 -15.01 -10.51 -4.11
C THR A 59 -16.44 -10.45 -3.59
N MET A 60 -17.03 -9.25 -3.48
CA MET A 60 -18.42 -9.07 -3.07
C MET A 60 -19.39 -9.66 -4.09
N SER A 61 -19.17 -9.40 -5.38
CA SER A 61 -19.99 -9.93 -6.47
C SER A 61 -20.00 -11.46 -6.48
N ILE A 62 -18.84 -12.09 -6.33
CA ILE A 62 -18.73 -13.56 -6.20
C ILE A 62 -19.41 -14.04 -4.92
N GLY A 63 -19.16 -13.39 -3.78
CA GLY A 63 -19.73 -13.81 -2.50
C GLY A 63 -21.26 -13.75 -2.45
N ALA A 64 -21.85 -12.72 -3.07
CA ALA A 64 -23.30 -12.53 -3.14
C ALA A 64 -23.96 -13.20 -4.35
N GLN A 65 -23.16 -13.73 -5.30
CA GLN A 65 -23.64 -14.20 -6.61
C GLN A 65 -24.45 -13.14 -7.36
N ASP A 66 -24.02 -11.87 -7.26
CA ASP A 66 -24.71 -10.72 -7.83
C ASP A 66 -23.71 -9.87 -8.67
N PRO A 67 -23.85 -9.84 -10.01
CA PRO A 67 -22.98 -9.05 -10.88
C PRO A 67 -23.18 -7.54 -10.75
N GLU A 68 -24.31 -7.05 -10.24
CA GLU A 68 -24.55 -5.61 -10.07
C GLU A 68 -23.57 -5.00 -9.06
N LEU A 69 -23.06 -5.81 -8.12
CA LEU A 69 -22.01 -5.39 -7.17
C LEU A 69 -20.68 -5.03 -7.84
N LEU A 70 -20.46 -5.37 -9.12
CA LEU A 70 -19.30 -4.87 -9.87
C LEU A 70 -19.35 -3.35 -10.06
N LEU A 71 -20.56 -2.76 -10.10
CA LEU A 71 -20.74 -1.31 -10.15
C LEU A 71 -20.19 -0.61 -8.90
N PHE A 72 -20.11 -1.32 -7.77
CA PHE A 72 -19.43 -0.83 -6.57
C PHE A 72 -17.96 -0.50 -6.84
N GLY A 73 -17.31 -1.22 -7.76
CA GLY A 73 -15.94 -0.93 -8.19
C GLY A 73 -15.81 0.46 -8.85
N LEU A 74 -16.78 0.81 -9.69
CA LEU A 74 -16.80 2.08 -10.42
C LEU A 74 -17.23 3.24 -9.51
N TYR A 75 -18.37 3.11 -8.83
CA TYR A 75 -18.90 4.17 -7.97
C TYR A 75 -18.15 4.30 -6.64
N GLY A 76 -17.50 3.23 -6.18
CA GLY A 76 -16.65 3.21 -5.00
C GLY A 76 -15.27 3.78 -5.22
N LEU A 77 -14.86 4.02 -6.47
CA LEU A 77 -13.50 4.48 -6.79
C LEU A 77 -13.11 5.79 -6.07
N PRO A 78 -13.93 6.86 -6.07
CA PRO A 78 -13.60 8.08 -5.32
C PRO A 78 -13.40 7.82 -3.83
N TRP A 79 -14.23 6.95 -3.24
CA TRP A 79 -14.12 6.57 -1.83
C TRP A 79 -12.85 5.77 -1.55
N ALA A 80 -12.46 4.89 -2.47
CA ALA A 80 -11.21 4.14 -2.37
C ALA A 80 -10.00 5.08 -2.34
N TYR A 81 -9.98 6.14 -3.15
CA TYR A 81 -8.91 7.14 -3.08
C TYR A 81 -8.98 8.00 -1.82
N LEU A 82 -10.18 8.34 -1.34
CA LEU A 82 -10.34 9.13 -0.13
C LEU A 82 -9.82 8.39 1.12
N PHE A 83 -10.15 7.10 1.26
CA PHE A 83 -9.79 6.30 2.43
C PHE A 83 -8.50 5.49 2.26
N GLY A 84 -8.14 5.14 1.03
CA GLY A 84 -6.96 4.32 0.70
C GLY A 84 -5.78 5.12 0.17
N GLY A 85 -5.95 6.36 -0.26
CA GLY A 85 -4.89 7.17 -0.87
C GLY A 85 -3.72 7.44 0.08
N VAL A 86 -4.01 7.82 1.33
CA VAL A 86 -2.98 8.08 2.35
C VAL A 86 -2.14 6.83 2.67
N PRO A 87 -2.73 5.67 3.04
CA PRO A 87 -1.93 4.47 3.29
C PRO A 87 -1.21 3.97 2.03
N ALA A 88 -1.79 4.10 0.84
CA ALA A 88 -1.14 3.75 -0.41
C ALA A 88 0.09 4.64 -0.70
N LEU A 89 -0.02 5.95 -0.50
CA LEU A 89 1.08 6.90 -0.64
C LEU A 89 2.24 6.56 0.28
N PHE A 90 1.97 6.31 1.57
CA PHE A 90 3.02 5.91 2.53
C PHE A 90 3.62 4.56 2.17
N CYS A 91 2.80 3.59 1.77
CA CYS A 91 3.30 2.28 1.33
C CYS A 91 4.23 2.42 0.10
N GLY A 92 3.89 3.31 -0.84
CA GLY A 92 4.73 3.62 -2.00
C GLY A 92 6.04 4.33 -1.65
N LEU A 93 6.02 5.29 -0.72
CA LEU A 93 7.24 5.90 -0.19
C LEU A 93 8.15 4.85 0.45
N THR A 94 7.58 3.95 1.26
CA THR A 94 8.28 2.82 1.87
C THR A 94 8.81 1.86 0.81
N ALA A 95 8.06 1.60 -0.26
CA ALA A 95 8.53 0.79 -1.38
C ALA A 95 9.76 1.41 -2.06
N GLY A 96 9.74 2.72 -2.30
CA GLY A 96 10.89 3.46 -2.83
C GLY A 96 12.09 3.44 -1.88
N ALA A 97 11.84 3.58 -0.57
CA ALA A 97 12.89 3.48 0.44
C ALA A 97 13.47 2.06 0.56
N LEU A 98 12.70 1.01 0.29
CA LEU A 98 13.16 -0.39 0.40
C LEU A 98 13.46 -1.03 -0.96
N LYS A 99 13.58 -0.22 -2.02
CA LYS A 99 13.76 -0.72 -3.38
C LYS A 99 15.01 -1.61 -3.49
N PRO A 100 14.88 -2.87 -3.97
CA PRO A 100 16.02 -3.76 -4.13
C PRO A 100 16.88 -3.37 -5.34
N VAL A 101 18.16 -3.76 -5.36
CA VAL A 101 19.07 -3.53 -6.53
C VAL A 101 18.60 -4.34 -7.72
N ALA A 102 18.25 -5.59 -7.48
CA ALA A 102 17.80 -6.53 -8.49
C ALA A 102 16.33 -6.91 -8.22
N PRO A 103 15.57 -7.29 -9.25
CA PRO A 103 14.23 -7.83 -9.08
C PRO A 103 14.24 -8.99 -8.08
N SER A 104 13.39 -8.91 -7.06
CA SER A 104 13.29 -9.92 -5.99
C SER A 104 11.84 -10.18 -5.65
N TRP A 105 11.41 -11.43 -5.84
CA TRP A 105 10.06 -11.86 -5.46
C TRP A 105 9.81 -11.71 -3.96
N LEU A 106 10.81 -11.99 -3.13
CA LEU A 106 10.70 -11.80 -1.69
C LEU A 106 10.47 -10.32 -1.33
N ALA A 107 11.14 -9.39 -2.01
CA ALA A 107 10.91 -7.95 -1.81
C ALA A 107 9.49 -7.54 -2.23
N ILE A 108 8.98 -8.10 -3.32
CA ILE A 108 7.60 -7.86 -3.80
C ILE A 108 6.58 -8.40 -2.79
N LEU A 109 6.74 -9.64 -2.30
CA LEU A 109 5.84 -10.24 -1.31
C LEU A 109 5.80 -9.45 0.00
N ARG A 110 6.97 -8.96 0.47
CA ARG A 110 7.05 -8.09 1.64
C ARG A 110 6.24 -6.81 1.48
N MET A 111 6.21 -6.23 0.28
CA MET A 111 5.40 -5.04 0.04
C MET A 111 3.89 -5.31 0.07
N GLY A 112 3.45 -6.52 -0.26
CA GLY A 112 2.08 -6.94 0.01
C GLY A 112 1.77 -6.90 1.52
N LEU A 113 2.63 -7.49 2.35
CA LEU A 113 2.46 -7.46 3.81
C LEU A 113 2.49 -6.03 4.39
N ILE A 114 3.38 -5.18 3.88
CA ILE A 114 3.46 -3.77 4.30
C ILE A 114 2.19 -3.02 3.88
N GLY A 115 1.70 -3.24 2.66
CA GLY A 115 0.43 -2.66 2.19
C GLY A 115 -0.74 -3.07 3.07
N ALA A 116 -0.82 -4.36 3.42
CA ALA A 116 -1.83 -4.88 4.32
C ALA A 116 -1.78 -4.20 5.69
N ALA A 117 -0.59 -4.11 6.29
CA ALA A 117 -0.39 -3.47 7.58
C ALA A 117 -0.75 -1.97 7.55
N TYR A 118 -0.33 -1.24 6.52
CA TYR A 118 -0.58 0.20 6.42
C TYR A 118 -2.07 0.50 6.27
N ALA A 119 -2.77 -0.25 5.40
CA ALA A 119 -4.20 -0.08 5.23
C ALA A 119 -4.99 -0.48 6.49
N PHE A 120 -4.63 -1.62 7.10
CA PHE A 120 -5.26 -2.08 8.35
C PHE A 120 -5.14 -1.02 9.45
N VAL A 121 -3.91 -0.59 9.74
CA VAL A 121 -3.61 0.39 10.77
C VAL A 121 -4.32 1.71 10.50
N PHE A 122 -4.35 2.17 9.26
CA PHE A 122 -5.04 3.41 8.91
C PHE A 122 -6.55 3.29 9.13
N LEU A 123 -7.17 2.18 8.70
CA LEU A 123 -8.60 1.95 8.80
C LEU A 123 -9.09 1.68 10.23
N LEU A 124 -8.20 1.32 11.18
CA LEU A 124 -8.55 1.29 12.61
C LEU A 124 -9.08 2.64 13.10
N THR A 125 -8.69 3.75 12.46
CA THR A 125 -9.25 5.10 12.73
C THR A 125 -10.77 5.15 12.58
N PHE A 126 -11.33 4.38 11.65
CA PHE A 126 -12.75 4.45 11.28
C PHE A 126 -13.58 3.31 11.89
N GLY A 127 -12.98 2.15 12.15
CA GLY A 127 -13.70 0.95 12.58
C GLY A 127 -13.71 0.65 14.08
N SER A 128 -12.82 1.22 14.90
CA SER A 128 -12.49 0.64 16.23
C SER A 128 -13.12 1.30 17.47
N ARG A 129 -14.28 1.97 17.35
CA ARG A 129 -14.89 2.73 18.48
C ARG A 129 -15.08 1.90 19.75
N ASP A 130 -15.50 0.64 19.61
CA ASP A 130 -15.92 -0.18 20.77
C ASP A 130 -14.88 -1.19 21.23
N ARG A 131 -13.65 -1.18 20.65
CA ARG A 131 -12.53 -2.09 20.97
C ARG A 131 -12.85 -3.59 20.96
N SER A 132 -13.98 -4.00 20.38
CA SER A 132 -14.35 -5.40 20.24
C SER A 132 -13.56 -6.08 19.11
N LEU A 133 -13.34 -7.39 19.22
CA LEU A 133 -12.69 -8.17 18.15
C LEU A 133 -13.51 -8.14 16.84
N ALA A 134 -14.83 -8.04 16.94
CA ALA A 134 -15.71 -7.91 15.78
C ALA A 134 -15.46 -6.62 14.98
N ALA A 135 -15.03 -5.55 15.64
CA ALA A 135 -14.69 -4.28 15.00
C ALA A 135 -13.45 -4.37 14.07
N LEU A 136 -12.67 -5.45 14.16
CA LEU A 136 -11.52 -5.70 13.27
C LEU A 136 -11.92 -6.23 11.89
N GLY A 137 -13.17 -6.69 11.71
CA GLY A 137 -13.64 -7.22 10.42
C GLY A 137 -13.52 -6.18 9.29
N PHE A 138 -14.01 -4.97 9.52
CA PHE A 138 -13.93 -3.89 8.53
C PHE A 138 -12.49 -3.59 8.05
N PRO A 139 -11.51 -3.25 8.91
CA PRO A 139 -10.15 -2.95 8.47
C PRO A 139 -9.42 -4.16 7.89
N LEU A 140 -9.81 -5.39 8.24
CA LEU A 140 -9.27 -6.61 7.62
C LEU A 140 -9.77 -6.79 6.18
N PHE A 141 -11.09 -6.81 5.98
CA PHE A 141 -11.70 -7.11 4.69
C PHE A 141 -11.65 -5.94 3.70
N MET A 142 -11.88 -4.71 4.16
CA MET A 142 -11.88 -3.51 3.32
C MET A 142 -10.49 -2.87 3.20
N GLY A 143 -9.54 -3.27 4.05
CA GLY A 143 -8.18 -2.72 4.09
C GLY A 143 -7.11 -3.76 3.82
N ALA A 144 -6.80 -4.57 4.83
CA ALA A 144 -5.62 -5.42 4.86
C ALA A 144 -5.52 -6.36 3.64
N LEU A 145 -6.58 -7.13 3.38
CA LEU A 145 -6.62 -8.11 2.29
C LEU A 145 -6.47 -7.46 0.91
N PRO A 146 -7.31 -6.48 0.52
CA PRO A 146 -7.18 -5.86 -0.80
C PRO A 146 -5.88 -5.07 -0.94
N ALA A 147 -5.39 -4.43 0.13
CA ALA A 147 -4.12 -3.72 0.11
C ALA A 147 -2.91 -4.67 0.02
N ALA A 148 -3.03 -5.92 0.48
CA ALA A 148 -1.98 -6.92 0.29
C ALA A 148 -1.77 -7.21 -1.19
N VAL A 149 -2.87 -7.43 -1.92
CA VAL A 149 -2.84 -7.71 -3.35
C VAL A 149 -2.41 -6.46 -4.13
N ALA A 150 -2.98 -5.30 -3.81
CA ALA A 150 -2.60 -4.04 -4.44
C ALA A 150 -1.12 -3.73 -4.22
N GLY A 151 -0.62 -3.89 -2.99
CA GLY A 151 0.80 -3.69 -2.65
C GLY A 151 1.73 -4.62 -3.42
N LEU A 152 1.36 -5.89 -3.56
CA LEU A 152 2.10 -6.87 -4.37
C LEU A 152 2.15 -6.46 -5.85
N LEU A 153 1.03 -6.08 -6.44
CA LEU A 153 0.95 -5.68 -7.84
C LEU A 153 1.70 -4.37 -8.11
N CYS A 154 1.54 -3.36 -7.25
CA CYS A 154 2.30 -2.12 -7.30
C CYS A 154 3.81 -2.36 -7.17
N ALA A 155 4.24 -3.19 -6.23
CA ALA A 155 5.64 -3.56 -6.08
C ALA A 155 6.16 -4.36 -7.28
N ARG A 156 5.34 -5.23 -7.87
CA ARG A 156 5.71 -5.99 -9.08
C ARG A 156 5.95 -5.08 -10.28
N VAL A 157 5.14 -4.02 -10.43
CA VAL A 157 5.32 -2.99 -11.46
C VAL A 157 6.55 -2.14 -11.19
N PHE A 158 6.79 -1.79 -9.92
CA PHE A 158 7.86 -0.87 -9.53
C PHE A 158 9.25 -1.53 -9.47
N TYR A 159 9.36 -2.73 -8.88
CA TYR A 159 10.61 -3.47 -8.71
C TYR A 159 10.93 -4.40 -9.90
N GLY A 160 9.94 -4.72 -10.73
CA GLY A 160 10.11 -5.69 -11.82
C GLY A 160 10.89 -5.18 -13.03
N LYS A 161 11.26 -3.89 -13.07
CA LYS A 161 12.08 -3.33 -14.15
C LYS A 161 13.56 -3.52 -13.81
N PRO A 162 14.39 -4.13 -14.68
CA PRO A 162 15.82 -4.22 -14.44
C PRO A 162 16.41 -2.82 -14.30
N VAL A 163 17.30 -2.65 -13.33
CA VAL A 163 18.09 -1.42 -13.21
C VAL A 163 19.01 -1.39 -14.43
N ALA A 164 18.86 -0.37 -15.28
CA ALA A 164 19.80 -0.16 -16.37
C ALA A 164 21.17 0.10 -15.75
N ILE A 165 22.04 -0.91 -15.79
CA ILE A 165 23.46 -0.78 -15.48
C ILE A 165 23.99 0.22 -16.52
N ARG A 166 24.35 1.43 -16.07
CA ARG A 166 25.05 2.42 -16.87
C ARG A 166 26.51 2.41 -16.47
#